data_AF-A0A836BLI6-F1
#
_entry.id   AF-A0A836BLI6-F1
#
_cell.length_a   1.000
_cell.length_b   1.000
_cell.length_c   1.000
_cell.angle_alpha   90.00
_cell.angle_beta   90.00
_cell.angle_gamma   90.00
#
_symmetry.space_group_name_H-M   'P 1'
#
loop_
_entity.id
_entity.type
_entity.pdbx_description
1 polymer ?
#
loop_
_entity_poly.entity_id
_entity_poly.type
_entity_poly.pdbx_seq_one_letter_code
_entity_poly.pdbx_strand_id
1 'polypeptide(L)'
;MRQNRYVLGTILTLAVMLSITPSVSAQNIPDLLDAGTTPDSFAYGFKRLFEALDLAFTFNENDKVVKHIKFAELRFSEAISVVLKGMPEFVDGLTRDYDKQISDANKIAGLAENANDRETLSELVVVITSKHLEVLDKIKDIVPEQAKEKISSLKEIAIKGSTEALKNLAQENPKNL
;
A
#
# COMPACT_ATOMS: atom_id res chain seq x y z
N MET A 1 13.81 5.87 -82.64
CA MET A 1 13.40 6.81 -81.58
C MET A 1 12.78 5.98 -80.45
N ARG A 2 13.47 5.80 -79.31
CA ARG A 2 13.35 6.58 -78.05
C ARG A 2 12.18 6.04 -77.20
N GLN A 3 12.29 5.55 -75.95
CA GLN A 3 13.35 5.39 -74.94
C GLN A 3 13.06 4.18 -74.04
N ASN A 4 14.13 3.62 -73.50
CA ASN A 4 14.22 2.73 -72.34
C ASN A 4 13.78 3.46 -71.06
N ARG A 5 13.12 2.80 -70.10
CA ARG A 5 13.22 3.16 -68.66
C ARG A 5 12.59 2.14 -67.72
N TYR A 6 13.46 1.36 -67.10
CA TYR A 6 13.23 0.64 -65.85
C TYR A 6 12.89 1.64 -64.74
N VAL A 7 11.79 1.42 -64.03
CA VAL A 7 11.58 2.01 -62.70
C VAL A 7 11.32 0.88 -61.73
N LEU A 8 12.39 0.57 -61.01
CA LEU A 8 12.50 -0.33 -59.88
C LEU A 8 11.62 0.23 -58.75
N GLY A 9 10.45 -0.36 -58.54
CA GLY A 9 9.56 -0.01 -57.42
C GLY A 9 10.05 -0.64 -56.13
N THR A 10 10.58 0.19 -55.24
CA THR A 10 11.05 -0.13 -53.89
C THR A 10 10.01 -0.89 -53.06
N ILE A 11 10.37 -2.08 -52.54
CA ILE A 11 9.63 -2.79 -51.50
C ILE A 11 9.81 -2.01 -50.20
N LEU A 12 8.77 -1.33 -49.73
CA LEU A 12 8.72 -0.72 -48.41
C LEU A 12 8.44 -1.83 -47.38
N THR A 13 9.49 -2.46 -46.85
CA THR A 13 9.34 -3.36 -45.69
C THR A 13 9.06 -2.52 -44.45
N LEU A 14 7.78 -2.44 -44.09
CA LEU A 14 7.32 -1.89 -42.82
C LEU A 14 7.86 -2.79 -41.69
N ALA A 15 8.98 -2.41 -41.09
CA ALA A 15 9.48 -3.03 -39.87
C ALA A 15 8.54 -2.66 -38.72
N VAL A 16 7.51 -3.48 -38.51
CA VAL A 16 6.69 -3.44 -37.30
C VAL A 16 7.59 -3.93 -36.16
N MET A 17 8.23 -2.98 -35.48
CA MET A 17 8.85 -3.19 -34.17
C MET A 17 7.72 -3.52 -33.19
N LEU A 18 7.40 -4.81 -33.10
CA LEU A 18 6.51 -5.35 -32.09
C LEU A 18 7.28 -5.28 -30.77
N SER A 19 7.17 -4.15 -30.06
CA SER A 19 7.63 -4.05 -28.68
C SER A 19 6.76 -4.98 -27.85
N ILE A 20 7.27 -6.19 -27.62
CA ILE A 20 6.73 -7.14 -26.65
C ILE A 20 6.86 -6.45 -25.29
N THR A 21 5.81 -5.79 -24.84
CA THR A 21 5.70 -5.40 -23.44
C THR A 21 5.57 -6.70 -22.66
N PRO A 22 6.48 -7.03 -21.73
CA PRO A 22 6.31 -8.20 -20.89
C PRO A 22 5.03 -8.02 -20.06
N SER A 23 4.02 -8.84 -20.37
CA SER A 23 2.80 -8.94 -19.58
C SER A 23 3.16 -9.60 -18.25
N VAL A 24 3.43 -8.81 -17.22
CA VAL A 24 3.53 -9.33 -15.86
C VAL A 24 2.16 -9.88 -15.48
N SER A 25 2.04 -11.20 -15.35
CA SER A 25 0.79 -11.83 -14.91
C SER A 25 0.50 -11.42 -13.46
N ALA A 26 -0.61 -10.69 -13.27
CA ALA A 26 -1.12 -10.26 -11.97
C ALA A 26 -1.59 -11.42 -11.05
N GLN A 27 -1.43 -12.68 -11.48
CA GLN A 27 -1.97 -13.87 -10.80
C GLN A 27 -1.18 -14.31 -9.55
N ASN A 28 -0.07 -13.65 -9.20
CA ASN A 28 0.74 -13.98 -8.02
C ASN A 28 0.72 -12.89 -6.94
N ILE A 29 -0.17 -11.90 -7.03
CA ILE A 29 -0.26 -10.86 -6.00
C ILE A 29 -1.13 -11.40 -4.85
N PRO A 30 -0.66 -11.36 -3.59
CA PRO A 30 -1.40 -11.88 -2.44
C PRO A 30 -2.84 -11.33 -2.40
N ASP A 31 -3.77 -12.17 -1.93
CA ASP A 31 -5.24 -11.99 -1.82
C ASP A 31 -5.69 -10.81 -0.93
N LEU A 32 -4.77 -9.90 -0.60
CA LEU A 32 -4.91 -8.76 0.31
C LEU A 32 -5.22 -7.42 -0.40
N LEU A 33 -5.42 -7.42 -1.72
CA LEU A 33 -5.55 -6.20 -2.51
C LEU A 33 -6.99 -5.71 -2.78
N ASP A 34 -7.94 -5.96 -1.88
CA ASP A 34 -9.22 -5.23 -2.00
C ASP A 34 -9.05 -3.78 -1.50
N ALA A 35 -8.50 -2.95 -2.39
CA ALA A 35 -8.40 -1.50 -2.18
C ALA A 35 -9.78 -0.81 -2.13
N GLY A 36 -10.85 -1.50 -2.54
CA GLY A 36 -12.16 -0.93 -2.76
C GLY A 36 -12.07 0.30 -3.67
N THR A 37 -12.72 1.39 -3.25
CA THR A 37 -12.63 2.68 -3.96
C THR A 37 -11.27 3.35 -3.73
N THR A 38 -10.52 3.58 -4.81
CA THR A 38 -9.23 4.29 -4.84
C THR A 38 -9.40 5.80 -5.13
N PRO A 39 -8.36 6.63 -4.89
CA PRO A 39 -8.44 8.09 -5.02
C PRO A 39 -8.79 8.67 -6.40
N ASP A 40 -8.61 7.88 -7.46
CA ASP A 40 -8.98 8.23 -8.85
C ASP A 40 -10.49 8.25 -9.09
N SER A 41 -11.30 7.73 -8.15
CA SER A 41 -12.76 7.71 -8.25
C SER A 41 -13.42 8.91 -7.56
N PHE A 42 -14.44 9.49 -8.18
CA PHE A 42 -15.29 10.52 -7.56
C PHE A 42 -15.91 10.07 -6.23
N ALA A 43 -16.27 8.78 -6.11
CA ALA A 43 -16.85 8.23 -4.89
C ALA A 43 -15.89 8.21 -3.69
N TYR A 44 -14.58 8.40 -3.93
CA TYR A 44 -13.56 8.36 -2.89
C TYR A 44 -13.77 9.44 -1.81
N GLY A 45 -14.17 10.65 -2.19
CA GLY A 45 -14.46 11.71 -1.22
C GLY A 45 -15.54 11.31 -0.21
N PHE A 46 -16.59 10.62 -0.68
CA PHE A 46 -17.64 10.08 0.19
C PHE A 46 -17.12 8.95 1.09
N LYS A 47 -16.28 8.04 0.56
CA LYS A 47 -15.60 7.01 1.37
C LYS A 47 -14.86 7.66 2.54
N ARG A 48 -14.02 8.66 2.27
CA ARG A 48 -13.23 9.36 3.31
C ARG A 48 -14.11 10.06 4.33
N LEU A 49 -15.23 10.66 3.91
CA LEU A 49 -16.20 11.25 4.84
C LEU A 49 -16.83 10.21 5.77
N PHE A 50 -17.30 9.08 5.22
CA PHE A 50 -17.90 8.02 6.04
C PHE A 50 -16.89 7.38 6.99
N GLU A 51 -15.64 7.18 6.55
CA GLU A 51 -14.54 6.71 7.43
C GLU A 51 -14.30 7.68 8.60
N ALA A 52 -14.30 8.99 8.33
CA ALA A 52 -14.13 10.00 9.37
C ALA A 52 -15.30 10.02 10.38
N LEU A 53 -16.53 9.88 9.90
CA LEU A 53 -17.72 9.78 10.77
C LEU A 53 -17.68 8.50 11.60
N ASP A 54 -17.41 7.36 10.97
CA ASP A 54 -17.30 6.06 11.64
C ASP A 54 -16.26 6.10 12.77
N LEU A 55 -15.11 6.73 12.54
CA LEU A 55 -14.10 6.95 13.58
C LEU A 55 -14.59 7.90 14.68
N ALA A 56 -15.22 9.02 14.32
CA ALA A 56 -15.70 10.02 15.29
C ALA A 56 -16.78 9.45 16.23
N PHE A 57 -17.59 8.50 15.75
CA PHE A 57 -18.62 7.81 16.53
C PHE A 57 -18.11 6.51 17.19
N THR A 58 -16.85 6.14 16.99
CA THR A 58 -16.22 5.01 17.72
C THR A 58 -15.66 5.53 19.04
N PHE A 59 -16.38 5.33 20.14
CA PHE A 59 -16.01 5.89 21.44
C PHE A 59 -15.05 5.02 22.26
N ASN A 60 -15.08 3.70 22.06
CA ASN A 60 -14.20 2.78 22.76
C ASN A 60 -12.78 2.84 22.17
N GLU A 61 -11.76 2.97 23.03
CA GLU A 61 -10.36 3.13 22.60
C GLU A 61 -9.80 1.87 21.91
N ASN A 62 -10.16 0.68 22.39
CA ASN A 62 -9.75 -0.59 21.75
C ASN A 62 -10.36 -0.69 20.34
N ASP A 63 -11.64 -0.34 20.20
CA ASP A 63 -12.31 -0.29 18.89
C ASP A 63 -11.68 0.77 17.98
N LYS A 64 -11.26 1.92 18.51
CA LYS A 64 -10.53 2.93 17.72
C LYS A 64 -9.22 2.39 17.17
N VAL A 65 -8.46 1.60 17.95
CA VAL A 65 -7.24 0.94 17.44
C VAL A 65 -7.60 0.04 16.25
N VAL A 66 -8.63 -0.79 16.39
CA VAL A 66 -9.09 -1.67 15.30
C VAL A 66 -9.52 -0.87 14.07
N LYS A 67 -10.21 0.26 14.24
CA LYS A 67 -10.58 1.16 13.13
C LYS A 67 -9.37 1.78 12.44
N HIS A 68 -8.41 2.28 13.22
CA HIS A 68 -7.17 2.82 12.68
C HIS A 68 -6.40 1.77 11.87
N ILE A 69 -6.29 0.54 12.38
CA ILE A 69 -5.67 -0.58 11.65
C ILE A 69 -6.40 -0.87 10.35
N LYS A 70 -7.73 -0.95 10.38
CA LYS A 70 -8.54 -1.16 9.16
C LYS A 70 -8.29 -0.06 8.13
N PHE A 71 -8.23 1.20 8.56
CA PHE A 71 -7.94 2.30 7.65
C PHE A 71 -6.51 2.27 7.13
N ALA A 72 -5.54 1.84 7.94
CA ALA A 72 -4.17 1.59 7.48
C ALA A 72 -4.14 0.51 6.38
N GLU A 73 -4.82 -0.62 6.57
CA GLU A 73 -4.93 -1.67 5.55
C GLU A 73 -5.54 -1.14 4.23
N LEU A 74 -6.56 -0.27 4.33
CA LEU A 74 -7.14 0.39 3.15
C LEU A 74 -6.13 1.31 2.47
N ARG A 75 -5.46 2.19 3.22
CA ARG A 75 -4.45 3.10 2.64
C ARG A 75 -3.31 2.33 1.98
N PHE A 76 -2.86 1.25 2.62
CA PHE A 76 -1.83 0.35 2.09
C PHE A 76 -2.28 -0.30 0.77
N SER A 77 -3.47 -0.90 0.76
CA SER A 77 -4.02 -1.58 -0.42
C SER A 77 -4.27 -0.62 -1.57
N GLU A 78 -4.77 0.58 -1.28
CA GLU A 78 -4.92 1.64 -2.27
C GLU A 78 -3.56 2.09 -2.82
N ALA A 79 -2.53 2.23 -1.98
CA ALA A 79 -1.19 2.63 -2.42
C ALA A 79 -0.60 1.60 -3.39
N ILE A 80 -0.75 0.31 -3.08
CA ILE A 80 -0.33 -0.76 -3.99
C ILE A 80 -1.14 -0.73 -5.29
N SER A 81 -2.46 -0.56 -5.19
CA SER A 81 -3.35 -0.50 -6.35
C SER A 81 -2.97 0.62 -7.32
N VAL A 82 -2.76 1.83 -6.82
CA VAL A 82 -2.41 2.98 -7.68
C VAL A 82 -1.01 2.86 -8.28
N VAL A 83 -0.05 2.24 -7.56
CA VAL A 83 1.27 1.93 -8.12
C VAL A 83 1.17 0.95 -9.29
N LEU A 84 0.42 -0.14 -9.12
CA LEU A 84 0.24 -1.16 -10.16
C LEU A 84 -0.56 -0.63 -11.35
N LYS A 85 -1.45 0.34 -11.14
CA LYS A 85 -2.18 1.06 -12.19
C LYS A 85 -1.33 2.14 -12.89
N GLY A 86 -0.09 2.38 -12.44
CA GLY A 86 0.78 3.40 -13.02
C GLY A 86 0.41 4.84 -12.66
N MET A 87 -0.24 5.05 -11.51
CA MET A 87 -0.66 6.36 -10.99
C MET A 87 0.14 6.75 -9.72
N PRO A 88 1.46 6.99 -9.82
CA PRO A 88 2.34 7.24 -8.68
C PRO A 88 2.05 8.55 -7.93
N GLU A 89 1.28 9.47 -8.52
CA GLU A 89 0.90 10.76 -7.95
C GLU A 89 0.06 10.64 -6.68
N PHE A 90 -0.71 9.55 -6.51
CA PHE A 90 -1.54 9.33 -5.32
C PHE A 90 -0.79 8.73 -4.14
N VAL A 91 0.38 8.12 -4.40
CA VAL A 91 1.06 7.27 -3.42
C VAL A 91 1.51 8.06 -2.19
N ASP A 92 2.03 9.28 -2.35
CA ASP A 92 2.56 10.04 -1.22
C ASP A 92 1.46 10.43 -0.22
N GLY A 93 0.25 10.71 -0.72
CA GLY A 93 -0.92 10.97 0.12
C GLY A 93 -1.33 9.72 0.89
N LEU A 94 -1.42 8.58 0.19
CA LEU A 94 -1.81 7.30 0.78
C LEU A 94 -0.79 6.78 1.80
N THR A 95 0.51 6.93 1.51
CA THR A 95 1.60 6.57 2.41
C THR A 95 1.58 7.42 3.68
N ARG A 96 1.32 8.72 3.57
CA ARG A 96 1.18 9.61 4.72
C ARG A 96 -0.05 9.26 5.57
N ASP A 97 -1.17 8.98 4.93
CA ASP A 97 -2.38 8.55 5.62
C ASP A 97 -2.14 7.20 6.33
N TYR A 98 -1.44 6.26 5.69
CA TYR A 98 -1.03 4.99 6.29
C TYR A 98 -0.18 5.20 7.55
N ASP A 99 0.87 6.02 7.49
CA ASP A 99 1.71 6.34 8.66
C ASP A 99 0.88 6.92 9.80
N LYS A 100 -0.02 7.84 9.49
CA LYS A 100 -0.92 8.43 10.48
C LYS A 100 -1.78 7.37 11.16
N GLN A 101 -2.41 6.48 10.39
CA GLN A 101 -3.29 5.45 10.94
C GLN A 101 -2.52 4.47 11.84
N ILE A 102 -1.33 4.02 11.42
CA ILE A 102 -0.49 3.13 12.23
C ILE A 102 0.02 3.83 13.49
N SER A 103 0.46 5.09 13.37
CA SER A 103 0.93 5.88 14.50
C SER A 103 -0.18 6.12 15.54
N ASP A 104 -1.40 6.43 15.08
CA ASP A 104 -2.56 6.61 15.98
C ASP A 104 -2.94 5.28 16.65
N ALA A 105 -2.95 4.16 15.91
CA ALA A 105 -3.19 2.83 16.46
C ALA A 105 -2.16 2.48 17.57
N ASN A 106 -0.87 2.67 17.30
CA ASN A 106 0.20 2.43 18.27
C ASN A 106 0.08 3.30 19.52
N LYS A 107 -0.25 4.58 19.34
CA LYS A 107 -0.42 5.52 20.43
C LYS A 107 -1.56 5.10 21.35
N ILE A 108 -2.73 4.78 20.79
CA ILE A 108 -3.89 4.39 21.59
C ILE A 108 -3.64 3.03 22.24
N ALA A 109 -3.10 2.06 21.51
CA ALA A 109 -2.74 0.74 22.05
C ALA A 109 -1.78 0.86 23.25
N GLY A 110 -0.71 1.65 23.12
CA GLY A 110 0.27 1.86 24.19
C GLY A 110 -0.27 2.61 25.42
N LEU A 111 -1.39 3.31 25.28
CA LEU A 111 -2.09 4.01 26.38
C LEU A 111 -3.19 3.16 27.04
N ALA A 112 -3.46 1.95 26.53
CA ALA A 112 -4.48 1.09 27.12
C ALA A 112 -4.14 0.76 28.59
N GLU A 113 -5.07 1.07 29.50
CA GLU A 113 -4.88 0.90 30.94
C GLU A 113 -4.75 -0.57 31.34
N ASN A 114 -5.50 -1.44 30.66
CA ASN A 114 -5.45 -2.88 30.86
C ASN A 114 -4.25 -3.47 30.10
N ALA A 115 -3.39 -4.21 30.81
CA ALA A 115 -2.19 -4.84 30.23
C ALA A 115 -2.52 -5.85 29.12
N ASN A 116 -3.58 -6.67 29.29
CA ASN A 116 -3.99 -7.64 28.28
C ASN A 116 -4.51 -6.93 27.01
N ASP A 117 -5.21 -5.81 27.16
CA ASP A 117 -5.67 -5.01 26.02
C ASP A 117 -4.48 -4.40 25.30
N ARG A 118 -3.53 -3.80 26.03
CA ARG A 118 -2.29 -3.25 25.47
C ARG A 118 -1.50 -4.28 24.69
N GLU A 119 -1.34 -5.48 25.24
CA GLU A 119 -0.69 -6.61 24.60
C GLU A 119 -1.43 -7.00 23.32
N THR A 120 -2.71 -7.34 23.42
CA THR A 120 -3.54 -7.78 22.28
C THR A 120 -3.56 -6.76 21.14
N LEU A 121 -3.72 -5.48 21.47
CA LEU A 121 -3.78 -4.40 20.48
C LEU A 121 -2.43 -4.14 19.82
N SER A 122 -1.34 -4.19 20.58
CA SER A 122 0.01 -4.02 20.04
C SER A 122 0.41 -5.21 19.16
N GLU A 123 0.08 -6.44 19.56
CA GLU A 123 0.25 -7.64 18.72
C GLU A 123 -0.51 -7.52 17.40
N LEU A 124 -1.74 -7.00 17.43
CA LEU A 124 -2.52 -6.79 16.20
C LEU A 124 -1.81 -5.85 15.22
N VAL A 125 -1.22 -4.75 15.71
CA VAL A 125 -0.42 -3.84 14.87
C VAL A 125 0.80 -4.56 14.30
N VAL A 126 1.53 -5.35 15.10
CA VAL A 126 2.67 -6.16 14.63
C VAL A 126 2.27 -7.12 13.52
N VAL A 127 1.17 -7.86 13.70
CA VAL A 127 0.68 -8.84 12.73
C VAL A 127 0.34 -8.17 11.41
N ILE A 128 -0.42 -7.07 11.42
CA ILE A 128 -0.84 -6.39 10.21
C ILE A 128 0.35 -5.74 9.49
N THR A 129 1.22 -5.04 10.21
CA THR A 129 2.41 -4.42 9.61
C THR A 129 3.36 -5.47 9.03
N SER A 130 3.49 -6.65 9.66
CA SER A 130 4.30 -7.76 9.13
C SER A 130 3.73 -8.30 7.81
N LYS A 131 2.40 -8.45 7.71
CA LYS A 131 1.74 -8.83 6.45
C LYS A 131 1.99 -7.79 5.36
N HIS A 132 1.91 -6.51 5.68
CA HIS A 132 2.23 -5.44 4.73
C HIS A 132 3.68 -5.50 4.26
N LEU A 133 4.64 -5.76 5.15
CA LEU A 133 6.05 -5.94 4.79
C LEU A 133 6.25 -7.11 3.82
N GLU A 134 5.58 -8.23 4.05
CA GLU A 134 5.62 -9.39 3.16
C GLU A 134 5.09 -9.04 1.75
N VAL A 135 3.98 -8.30 1.67
CA VAL A 135 3.43 -7.84 0.38
C VAL A 135 4.42 -6.90 -0.31
N LEU A 136 4.99 -5.92 0.41
CA LEU A 136 5.98 -4.99 -0.15
C LEU A 136 7.21 -5.71 -0.70
N ASP A 137 7.69 -6.73 0.02
CA ASP A 137 8.83 -7.53 -0.44
C ASP A 137 8.52 -8.36 -1.69
N LYS A 138 7.27 -8.79 -1.87
CA LYS A 138 6.84 -9.51 -3.09
C LYS A 138 6.71 -8.58 -4.30
N ILE A 139 6.29 -7.33 -4.10
CA ILE A 139 6.00 -6.43 -5.23
C ILE A 139 7.18 -5.54 -5.63
N LYS A 140 8.19 -5.35 -4.78
CA LYS A 140 9.29 -4.38 -5.02
C LYS A 140 10.01 -4.53 -6.37
N ASP A 141 10.07 -5.74 -6.90
CA ASP A 141 10.76 -6.04 -8.17
C ASP A 141 9.86 -5.94 -9.39
N ILE A 142 8.53 -5.85 -9.21
CA ILE A 142 7.54 -5.75 -10.30
C ILE A 142 6.91 -4.37 -10.42
N VAL A 143 7.04 -3.51 -9.40
CA VAL A 143 6.54 -2.15 -9.46
C VAL A 143 7.35 -1.31 -10.47
N PRO A 144 6.70 -0.35 -11.16
CA PRO A 144 7.41 0.57 -12.05
C PRO A 144 8.56 1.29 -11.34
N GLU A 145 9.64 1.60 -12.06
CA GLU A 145 10.84 2.26 -11.49
C GLU A 145 10.48 3.55 -10.74
N GLN A 146 9.59 4.36 -11.32
CA GLN A 146 9.05 5.60 -10.75
C GLN A 146 8.31 5.42 -9.41
N ALA A 147 7.96 4.20 -9.03
CA ALA A 147 7.27 3.88 -7.79
C ALA A 147 8.17 3.18 -6.74
N LYS A 148 9.39 2.75 -7.10
CA LYS A 148 10.27 2.01 -6.19
C LYS A 148 10.62 2.79 -4.93
N GLU A 149 10.96 4.06 -5.06
CA GLU A 149 11.25 4.94 -3.92
C GLU A 149 10.04 5.07 -2.99
N LYS A 150 8.84 5.25 -3.58
CA LYS A 150 7.58 5.37 -2.83
C LYS A 150 7.23 4.10 -2.09
N ILE A 151 7.45 2.93 -2.70
CA ILE A 151 7.29 1.62 -2.07
C ILE A 151 8.32 1.41 -0.94
N SER A 152 9.55 1.87 -1.11
CA SER A 152 10.56 1.85 -0.05
C SER A 152 10.13 2.69 1.15
N SER A 153 9.62 3.91 0.91
CA SER A 153 9.10 4.76 1.99
C SER A 153 7.92 4.12 2.73
N LEU A 154 6.98 3.50 2.00
CA LEU A 154 5.88 2.74 2.61
C LEU A 154 6.39 1.57 3.46
N LYS A 155 7.47 0.89 3.04
CA LYS A 155 8.15 -0.15 3.80
C LYS A 155 8.76 0.37 5.09
N GLU A 156 9.47 1.49 5.04
CA GLU A 156 10.06 2.12 6.22
C GLU A 156 9.01 2.49 7.27
N ILE A 157 7.87 3.01 6.84
CA ILE A 157 6.74 3.32 7.73
C ILE A 157 6.17 2.04 8.36
N ALA A 158 6.00 0.96 7.59
CA ALA A 158 5.55 -0.31 8.14
C ALA A 158 6.56 -0.90 9.16
N ILE A 159 7.87 -0.78 8.91
CA ILE A 159 8.93 -1.18 9.86
C ILE A 159 8.85 -0.34 11.15
N LYS A 160 8.75 0.99 11.02
CA LYS A 160 8.62 1.91 12.15
C LYS A 160 7.39 1.56 13.00
N GLY A 161 6.24 1.37 12.36
CA GLY A 161 5.00 1.00 13.01
C GLY A 161 5.09 -0.32 13.77
N SER A 162 5.65 -1.35 13.15
CA SER A 162 5.90 -2.65 13.78
C SER A 162 6.85 -2.54 14.97
N THR A 163 7.92 -1.74 14.83
CA THR A 163 8.92 -1.51 15.88
C THR A 163 8.32 -0.80 17.09
N GLU A 164 7.47 0.20 16.88
CA GLU A 164 6.75 0.89 17.95
C GLU A 164 5.79 -0.06 18.69
N ALA A 165 5.05 -0.89 17.96
CA ALA A 165 4.17 -1.89 18.55
C ALA A 165 4.95 -2.91 19.40
N LEU A 166 6.09 -3.40 18.92
CA LEU A 166 6.99 -4.28 19.67
C LEU A 166 7.54 -3.63 20.94
N LYS A 167 7.81 -2.31 20.93
CA LYS A 167 8.22 -1.58 22.14
C LYS A 167 7.11 -1.55 23.18
N ASN A 168 5.86 -1.36 22.77
CA ASN A 168 4.71 -1.42 23.69
C ASN A 168 4.59 -2.81 24.35
N LEU A 169 4.85 -3.88 23.60
CA LEU A 169 4.89 -5.25 24.13
C LEU A 169 6.04 -5.47 25.12
N ALA A 170 7.23 -4.97 24.79
CA ALA A 170 8.42 -5.14 25.64
C ALA A 170 8.30 -4.39 26.98
N GLN A 171 7.55 -3.29 27.04
CA GLN A 171 7.29 -2.56 28.28
C GLN A 171 6.47 -3.36 29.29
N GLU A 172 5.66 -4.31 28.83
CA GLU A 172 4.88 -5.21 29.70
C GLU A 172 5.67 -6.45 30.16
N ASN A 173 6.73 -6.84 29.44
CA ASN A 173 7.46 -8.10 29.65
C ASN A 173 8.99 -7.93 29.75
N PRO A 174 9.54 -7.30 30.82
CA PRO A 174 10.99 -7.14 30.99
C PRO A 174 11.76 -8.44 31.34
N LYS A 175 11.09 -9.61 31.40
CA LYS A 175 11.69 -10.87 31.88
C LYS A 175 12.04 -11.91 30.79
N ASN A 176 11.75 -11.63 29.52
CA ASN A 176 11.98 -12.58 28.42
C ASN A 176 12.97 -12.08 27.36
N LEU A 177 13.90 -11.19 27.73
CA LEU A 177 15.07 -10.82 26.91
C LEU A 177 16.36 -11.35 27.54
#